data_AF-A0A1G8LPU3-F1
#
_entry.id   AF-A0A1G8LPU3-F1
#
_cell.length_a   1.000
_cell.length_b   1.000
_cell.length_c   1.000
_cell.angle_alpha   90.00
_cell.angle_beta   90.00
_cell.angle_gamma   90.00
#
_symmetry.space_group_name_H-M   'P 1'
#
loop_
_entity.id
_entity.type
_entity.pdbx_description
1 polymer ?
#
loop_
_entity_poly.entity_id
_entity_poly.type
_entity_poly.pdbx_seq_one_letter_code
_entity_poly.pdbx_strand_id
1 'polypeptide(L)'
;MFYNGAGWGERGEMAEAVVPNASPESGLEAAVDEAIAACGGDMRATIRALIVANEFLEKELETQVSRGFMRGVRHGRFNTYSG
;
A
#
# COMPACT_ATOMS: atom_id res chain seq x y z
N MET A 1 -5.18 -48.67 -1.43
CA MET A 1 -5.44 -47.45 -0.65
C MET A 1 -6.33 -46.55 -1.48
N PHE A 2 -7.58 -46.36 -1.04
CA PHE A 2 -8.55 -45.48 -1.68
C PHE A 2 -8.29 -44.05 -1.21
N TYR A 3 -8.07 -43.11 -2.13
CA TYR A 3 -8.21 -41.69 -1.79
C TYR A 3 -9.65 -41.28 -2.08
N ASN A 4 -10.42 -41.13 -1.00
CA ASN A 4 -11.69 -40.41 -0.98
C ASN A 4 -11.50 -39.14 -0.17
N GLY A 5 -11.86 -38.01 -0.76
CA GLY A 5 -11.77 -36.68 -0.16
C GLY A 5 -12.31 -35.62 -1.12
N ALA A 6 -13.46 -35.89 -1.74
CA ALA A 6 -14.26 -34.86 -2.39
C ALA A 6 -14.96 -34.01 -1.32
N GLY A 7 -15.03 -32.70 -1.51
CA GLY A 7 -15.95 -31.87 -0.72
C GLY A 7 -15.58 -30.41 -0.57
N TRP A 8 -15.30 -29.68 -1.65
CA TRP A 8 -15.47 -28.22 -1.64
C TRP A 8 -16.77 -27.93 -2.37
N GLY A 9 -17.86 -27.98 -1.59
CA GLY A 9 -19.19 -27.63 -2.04
C GLY A 9 -19.36 -26.11 -2.15
N GLU A 10 -19.96 -25.72 -3.27
CA GLU A 10 -20.98 -24.68 -3.41
C GLU A 10 -20.62 -23.21 -3.16
N ARG A 11 -20.56 -22.48 -4.29
CA ARG A 11 -21.24 -21.18 -4.53
C ARG A 11 -21.32 -20.23 -3.34
N GLY A 12 -20.21 -19.56 -3.06
CA GLY A 12 -20.23 -18.15 -2.72
C GLY A 12 -19.77 -17.39 -3.95
N GLU A 13 -20.64 -16.53 -4.48
CA GLU A 13 -20.38 -15.59 -5.56
C GLU A 13 -19.23 -14.66 -5.12
N MET A 14 -18.00 -15.06 -5.41
CA MET A 14 -16.87 -14.15 -5.38
C MET A 14 -17.08 -13.28 -6.60
N ALA A 15 -17.73 -12.13 -6.40
CA ALA A 15 -17.47 -10.99 -7.26
C ALA A 15 -15.97 -10.77 -7.16
N GLU A 16 -15.21 -11.40 -8.07
CA GLU A 16 -13.88 -10.98 -8.45
C GLU A 16 -14.08 -9.50 -8.72
N ALA A 17 -13.65 -8.66 -7.78
CA ALA A 17 -13.66 -7.24 -7.97
C ALA A 17 -12.90 -7.06 -9.28
N VAL A 18 -13.63 -6.65 -10.32
CA VAL A 18 -13.03 -6.19 -11.56
C VAL A 18 -12.23 -5.00 -11.10
N VAL A 19 -10.97 -5.23 -10.72
CA VAL A 19 -9.93 -4.21 -10.74
C VAL A 19 -9.85 -3.92 -12.22
N PRO A 20 -10.48 -2.82 -12.70
CA PRO A 20 -10.30 -2.45 -14.08
C PRO A 20 -8.79 -2.27 -14.22
N ASN A 21 -8.26 -2.63 -15.37
CA ASN A 21 -6.88 -2.36 -15.74
C ASN A 21 -6.73 -0.83 -15.89
N ALA A 22 -6.91 -0.13 -14.79
CA ALA A 22 -6.69 1.26 -14.57
C ALA A 22 -5.19 1.42 -14.76
N SER A 23 -4.80 2.23 -15.74
CA SER A 23 -3.43 2.74 -15.79
C SER A 23 -3.03 3.13 -14.36
N PRO A 24 -1.80 2.84 -13.89
CA PRO A 24 -1.37 3.22 -12.55
C PRO A 24 -1.70 4.69 -12.22
N GLU A 25 -1.74 5.54 -13.24
CA GLU A 25 -2.20 6.94 -13.18
C GLU A 25 -3.68 7.06 -12.76
N SER A 26 -4.60 6.30 -13.35
CA SER A 26 -6.03 6.35 -12.98
C SER A 26 -6.33 5.82 -11.56
N GLY A 27 -5.51 4.91 -11.04
CA GLY A 27 -5.60 4.51 -9.64
C GLY A 27 -5.09 5.60 -8.69
N LEU A 28 -4.02 6.29 -9.09
CA LEU A 28 -3.45 7.41 -8.33
C LEU A 28 -4.44 8.58 -8.25
N GLU A 29 -5.03 9.00 -9.36
CA GLU A 29 -5.99 10.12 -9.39
C GLU A 29 -7.21 9.82 -8.51
N ALA A 30 -7.73 8.58 -8.52
CA ALA A 30 -8.83 8.19 -7.65
C ALA A 30 -8.47 8.28 -6.15
N ALA A 31 -7.25 7.87 -5.78
CA ALA A 31 -6.76 7.98 -4.40
C ALA A 31 -6.53 9.44 -3.98
N VAL A 32 -6.11 10.30 -4.92
CA VAL A 32 -5.98 11.74 -4.70
C VAL A 32 -7.35 12.35 -4.40
N ASP A 33 -8.36 12.04 -5.21
CA ASP A 33 -9.73 12.52 -5.00
C ASP A 33 -10.29 12.06 -3.65
N GLU A 34 -10.04 10.81 -3.27
CA GLU A 34 -10.44 10.28 -1.97
C GLU A 34 -9.77 11.04 -0.80
N ALA A 35 -8.46 11.30 -0.90
CA ALA A 35 -7.72 12.04 0.13
C ALA A 35 -8.19 13.51 0.25
N ILE A 36 -8.53 14.15 -0.87
CA ILE A 36 -9.12 15.49 -0.88
C ILE A 36 -10.50 15.47 -0.23
N ALA A 37 -11.34 14.50 -0.58
CA ALA A 37 -12.68 14.34 0.00
C ALA A 37 -12.62 14.09 1.52
N ALA A 38 -11.67 13.27 1.99
CA ALA A 38 -11.46 13.02 3.42
C ALA A 38 -11.08 14.28 4.21
N CYS A 39 -10.44 15.25 3.55
CA CYS A 39 -10.10 16.56 4.15
C CYS A 39 -11.14 17.65 3.87
N GLY A 40 -12.33 17.28 3.39
CA GLY A 40 -13.41 18.24 3.11
C GLY A 40 -13.11 19.19 1.95
N GLY A 41 -12.23 18.81 1.03
CA GLY A 41 -11.83 19.63 -0.11
C GLY A 41 -10.69 20.63 0.16
N ASP A 42 -10.17 20.70 1.39
CA ASP A 42 -9.03 21.58 1.70
C ASP A 42 -7.71 20.94 1.27
N MET A 43 -7.21 21.36 0.10
CA MET A 43 -5.92 20.90 -0.45
C MET A 43 -4.74 21.14 0.50
N ARG A 44 -4.72 22.22 1.28
CA ARG A 44 -3.63 22.47 2.23
C ARG A 44 -3.69 21.52 3.42
N ALA A 45 -4.89 21.19 3.89
CA ALA A 45 -5.07 20.16 4.91
C ALA A 45 -4.68 18.78 4.37
N THR A 46 -5.09 18.42 3.15
CA THR A 46 -4.72 17.16 2.49
C THR A 46 -3.21 17.01 2.36
N ILE A 47 -2.50 18.04 1.85
CA ILE A 47 -1.03 17.98 1.71
C ILE A 47 -0.36 17.80 3.07
N ARG A 48 -0.82 18.52 4.11
CA ARG A 48 -0.27 18.36 5.46
C ARG A 48 -0.51 16.94 6.00
N ALA A 49 -1.71 16.40 5.81
CA ALA A 49 -2.06 15.05 6.25
C ALA A 49 -1.17 14.00 5.54
N LEU A 50 -0.96 14.14 4.23
CA LEU A 50 -0.11 13.24 3.45
C LEU A 50 1.36 13.31 3.90
N ILE A 51 1.90 14.51 4.16
CA ILE A 51 3.27 14.64 4.68
C ILE A 51 3.41 13.94 6.03
N VAL A 52 2.48 14.17 6.96
CA VAL A 52 2.50 13.53 8.28
C VAL A 52 2.34 12.01 8.17
N ALA A 53 1.47 11.53 7.28
CA ALA A 53 1.29 10.10 7.04
C ALA A 53 2.57 9.45 6.47
N ASN A 54 3.25 10.12 5.54
CA ASN A 54 4.51 9.62 4.99
C ASN A 54 5.60 9.55 6.07
N GLU A 55 5.77 10.60 6.89
CA GLU A 55 6.71 10.57 8.02
C GLU A 55 6.41 9.45 9.01
N PHE A 56 5.12 9.16 9.23
CA PHE A 56 4.69 8.07 10.11
C PHE A 56 5.09 6.71 9.53
N LEU A 57 4.80 6.47 8.24
CA LEU A 57 5.14 5.21 7.56
C LEU A 57 6.66 4.99 7.49
N GLU A 58 7.44 6.04 7.26
CA GLU A 58 8.91 5.97 7.28
C GLU A 58 9.43 5.54 8.66
N LYS A 59 8.90 6.14 9.74
CA LYS A 59 9.25 5.75 11.11
C LYS A 59 8.82 4.32 11.43
N GLU A 60 7.64 3.92 10.99
CA GLU A 60 7.16 2.56 11.20
C GLU A 60 8.06 1.54 10.48
N LEU A 61 8.46 1.83 9.24
CA LEU A 61 9.44 1.01 8.52
C LEU A 61 10.76 0.90 9.30
N GLU A 62 11.33 2.02 9.78
CA GLU A 62 12.57 1.98 10.59
C GLU A 62 12.45 1.06 11.82
N THR A 63 11.26 0.96 12.40
CA THR A 63 11.01 0.07 13.55
C THR A 63 10.89 -1.40 13.16
N GLN A 64 10.41 -1.67 11.94
CA GLN A 64 10.16 -3.03 11.45
C GLN A 64 11.39 -3.65 10.75
N VAL A 65 12.33 -2.86 10.23
CA VAL A 65 13.55 -3.41 9.61
C VAL A 65 14.66 -3.70 10.61
N SER A 66 15.46 -4.73 10.31
CA SER A 66 16.59 -5.09 11.17
C SER A 66 17.62 -3.95 11.26
N ARG A 67 18.27 -3.82 12.42
CA ARG A 67 19.37 -2.85 12.63
C ARG A 67 20.51 -3.02 11.61
N GLY A 68 20.73 -4.25 11.13
CA GLY A 68 21.72 -4.54 10.09
C GLY A 68 21.36 -3.95 8.74
N PHE A 69 20.08 -4.01 8.36
CA PHE A 69 19.55 -3.38 7.15
C PHE A 69 19.69 -1.86 7.21
N MET A 70 19.23 -1.23 8.30
CA MET A 70 19.36 0.23 8.47
C MET A 70 20.82 0.72 8.42
N ARG A 71 21.75 -0.05 9.00
CA ARG A 71 23.18 0.25 8.88
C ARG A 71 23.64 0.17 7.43
N GLY A 72 23.24 -0.86 6.68
CA GLY A 72 23.60 -0.96 5.27
C GLY A 72 23.07 0.19 4.42
N VAL A 73 21.83 0.65 4.66
CA VAL A 73 21.26 1.82 3.98
C VAL A 73 22.06 3.08 4.30
N ARG A 74 22.34 3.36 5.57
CA ARG A 74 23.13 4.55 5.99
C ARG A 74 24.55 4.58 5.43
N HIS A 75 25.15 3.42 5.17
CA HIS A 75 26.50 3.33 4.61
C HIS A 75 26.49 3.16 3.07
N GLY A 76 25.34 3.34 2.41
CA GLY A 76 25.21 3.24 0.95
C GLY A 76 25.47 1.83 0.40
N ARG A 77 25.30 0.79 1.22
CA ARG A 77 25.50 -0.62 0.81
C ARG A 77 24.29 -1.19 0.08
N PHE A 78 23.14 -0.53 0.17
CA PHE A 78 21.92 -0.88 -0.55
C PHE A 78 21.51 0.28 -1.44
N ASN A 79 21.13 -0.02 -2.69
CA ASN A 79 20.47 0.95 -3.56
C ASN A 79 19.01 1.07 -3.11
N THR A 80 18.72 2.10 -2.35
CA THR A 80 17.34 2.55 -2.11
C THR A 80 16.90 3.41 -3.29
N TYR A 81 15.62 3.35 -3.65
CA TYR A 81 15.05 4.28 -4.61
C TYR A 81 15.33 5.72 -4.15
N SER A 82 15.97 6.53 -4.99
CA SER A 82 16.48 7.85 -4.63
C SER A 82 15.65 9.01 -5.18
N GLY A 83 14.43 8.73 -5.66
CA GLY A 83 13.63 9.68 -6.45
C GLY A 83 13.94 9.56 -7.93
#